data_AF-A0A3C0V406-F1
#
_entry.id   AF-A0A3C0V406-F1
#
_cell.length_a   1.000
_cell.length_b   1.000
_cell.length_c   1.000
_cell.angle_alpha   90.00
_cell.angle_beta   90.00
_cell.angle_gamma   90.00
#
_symmetry.space_group_name_H-M   'P 1'
#
loop_
_entity.id
_entity.type
_entity.pdbx_description
1 polymer ?
#
loop_
_entity_poly.entity_id
_entity_poly.type
_entity_poly.pdbx_seq_one_letter_code
_entity_poly.pdbx_strand_id
1 'polypeptide(L)'
;MTYMNFTRRNLLKTSIIAGAAVMSGGGLTLVGRHADAAKEEFSGPLPDIDIGGIIRPPGALPEKEFRSKCISCGVCVNVCHVMKYDAIAPAGFKNIRNFGTPYVKDMRDFPCALCMECPKQCPTGALKKLEKERVAMGMALIDFGLCFGWNGDVCLSCSKACPMGAKIFDFYNGEWGNQPYINESCVGCGLCVKHCPLGGSAIKVVTKRQYEKVKEPYMSGLKRLQAMSNEERYNVVYGQNLPQIMARGRLVEREYR
;
A
#
# COMPACT_ATOMS: atom_id res chain seq x y z
N MET A 1 28.53 -26.04 9.28
CA MET A 1 27.07 -25.82 9.42
C MET A 1 26.54 -25.41 8.05
N THR A 2 26.11 -26.40 7.27
CA THR A 2 25.83 -26.25 5.83
C THR A 2 24.45 -25.63 5.65
N TYR A 3 24.38 -24.36 5.21
CA TYR A 3 23.10 -23.72 4.89
C TYR A 3 22.49 -24.41 3.67
N MET A 4 21.46 -25.23 3.90
CA MET A 4 20.69 -25.87 2.86
C MET A 4 19.89 -24.79 2.11
N ASN A 5 20.30 -24.49 0.87
CA ASN A 5 19.67 -23.45 0.04
C ASN A 5 18.29 -23.90 -0.46
N PHE A 6 17.25 -23.65 0.35
CA PHE A 6 15.86 -23.88 -0.04
C PHE A 6 15.42 -22.86 -1.10
N THR A 7 15.28 -23.31 -2.35
CA THR A 7 14.73 -22.51 -3.45
C THR A 7 13.39 -23.08 -3.90
N ARG A 8 12.51 -22.23 -4.45
CA ARG A 8 11.19 -22.67 -4.95
C ARG A 8 11.32 -23.72 -6.05
N ARG A 9 12.36 -23.62 -6.88
CA ARG A 9 12.66 -24.62 -7.92
C ARG A 9 13.02 -25.97 -7.31
N ASN A 10 13.79 -26.01 -6.22
CA ASN A 10 14.17 -27.26 -5.57
C ASN A 10 12.95 -27.93 -4.88
N LEU A 11 12.07 -27.15 -4.25
CA LEU A 11 10.82 -27.68 -3.68
C LEU A 11 9.85 -28.20 -4.76
N LEU A 12 9.70 -27.48 -5.88
CA LEU A 12 8.88 -27.98 -6.99
C LEU A 12 9.46 -29.27 -7.57
N LYS A 13 10.80 -29.39 -7.66
CA LYS A 13 11.45 -30.63 -8.12
C LYS A 13 11.25 -31.80 -7.16
N THR A 14 11.32 -31.59 -5.85
CA THR A 14 11.07 -32.66 -4.87
C THR A 14 9.59 -33.05 -4.79
N SER A 15 8.68 -32.11 -5.05
CA SER A 15 7.23 -32.36 -5.04
C SER A 15 6.76 -33.25 -6.21
N ILE A 16 7.51 -33.27 -7.33
CA ILE A 16 7.19 -34.12 -8.49
C ILE A 16 7.44 -35.61 -8.19
N ILE A 17 8.28 -35.94 -7.20
CA ILE A 17 8.62 -37.34 -6.86
C ILE A 17 7.60 -37.95 -5.88
N ALA A 18 6.74 -37.15 -5.24
CA ALA A 18 5.79 -37.63 -4.22
C ALA A 18 4.31 -37.53 -4.63
N GLY A 19 4.00 -37.15 -5.88
CA GLY A 19 2.65 -36.75 -6.31
C GLY A 19 1.91 -37.74 -7.21
N ALA A 20 2.04 -39.05 -7.01
CA ALA A 20 1.16 -40.05 -7.60
C ALA A 20 0.35 -40.73 -6.48
N ALA A 21 -0.98 -40.81 -6.65
CA ALA A 21 -2.02 -41.21 -5.69
C ALA A 21 -2.48 -40.06 -4.77
N VAL A 22 -3.74 -39.63 -4.69
CA VAL A 22 -5.04 -40.28 -4.93
C VAL A 22 -6.02 -39.23 -5.48
N MET A 23 -6.72 -39.55 -6.58
CA MET A 23 -7.97 -38.89 -6.96
C MET A 23 -9.13 -39.78 -6.54
N SER A 24 -9.98 -39.31 -5.63
CA SER A 24 -11.33 -39.83 -5.45
C SER A 24 -12.21 -38.73 -4.84
N GLY A 25 -13.44 -38.69 -5.34
CA GLY A 25 -14.33 -37.53 -5.33
C GLY A 25 -14.99 -37.21 -3.99
N GLY A 26 -15.56 -36.00 -3.95
CA GLY A 26 -16.36 -35.51 -2.84
C GLY A 26 -16.78 -34.08 -3.13
N GLY A 27 -17.85 -33.91 -3.90
CA GLY A 27 -18.42 -32.61 -4.22
C GLY A 27 -18.89 -31.90 -2.95
N LEU A 28 -18.30 -30.73 -2.66
CA LEU A 28 -18.74 -29.84 -1.60
C LEU A 28 -19.40 -28.63 -2.27
N THR A 29 -20.71 -28.52 -2.13
CA THR A 29 -21.50 -27.36 -2.56
C THR A 29 -21.06 -26.14 -1.76
N LEU A 30 -20.32 -25.25 -2.42
CA LEU A 30 -19.93 -23.95 -1.88
C LEU A 30 -21.17 -23.07 -1.74
N VAL A 31 -21.67 -22.93 -0.51
CA VAL A 31 -22.57 -21.82 -0.15
C VAL A 31 -21.72 -20.55 -0.21
N GLY A 32 -21.76 -19.89 -1.36
CA GLY A 32 -21.13 -18.60 -1.58
C GLY A 32 -21.80 -17.53 -0.72
N ARG A 33 -21.22 -17.24 0.44
CA ARG A 33 -21.36 -15.90 1.04
C ARG A 33 -20.61 -14.94 0.14
N HIS A 34 -21.34 -14.30 -0.77
CA HIS A 34 -20.91 -13.07 -1.40
C HIS A 34 -20.66 -12.07 -0.27
N ALA A 35 -19.38 -11.89 0.06
CA ALA A 35 -18.95 -10.68 0.74
C ALA A 35 -19.12 -9.58 -0.30
N ASP A 36 -20.29 -8.94 -0.29
CA ASP A 36 -20.51 -7.66 -0.92
C ASP A 36 -19.59 -6.67 -0.22
N ALA A 37 -18.36 -6.59 -0.72
CA ALA A 37 -17.48 -5.47 -0.47
C ALA A 37 -18.27 -4.24 -0.94
N ALA A 38 -18.71 -3.44 0.02
CA ALA A 38 -19.45 -2.22 -0.20
C ALA A 38 -18.80 -1.45 -1.36
N LYS A 39 -19.55 -1.29 -2.46
CA LYS A 39 -19.16 -0.41 -3.55
C LYS A 39 -18.89 0.95 -2.94
N GLU A 40 -17.64 1.41 -2.98
CA GLU A 40 -17.33 2.80 -2.69
C GLU A 40 -18.10 3.65 -3.70
N GLU A 41 -19.04 4.44 -3.21
CA GLU A 41 -19.85 5.39 -4.00
C GLU A 41 -18.98 6.51 -4.61
N PHE A 42 -17.71 6.60 -4.20
CA PHE A 42 -16.72 7.57 -4.65
C PHE A 42 -15.52 6.88 -5.30
N SER A 43 -14.95 7.50 -6.34
CA SER A 43 -13.69 7.06 -6.92
C SER A 43 -12.55 7.13 -5.89
N GLY A 44 -11.67 6.12 -5.83
CA GLY A 44 -10.50 6.18 -4.96
C GLY A 44 -9.59 7.38 -5.29
N PRO A 45 -8.70 7.79 -4.38
CA PRO A 45 -7.74 8.86 -4.65
C PRO A 45 -6.90 8.57 -5.90
N LEU A 46 -6.62 9.63 -6.68
CA LEU A 46 -5.92 9.60 -7.97
C LEU A 46 -6.60 8.68 -9.00
N PRO A 47 -7.87 8.93 -9.38
CA PRO A 47 -8.63 8.05 -10.27
C PRO A 47 -8.07 8.01 -11.70
N ASP A 48 -7.44 9.10 -12.15
CA ASP A 48 -6.84 9.22 -13.49
C ASP A 48 -5.52 8.46 -13.63
N ILE A 49 -4.99 7.95 -12.51
CA ILE A 49 -3.76 7.18 -12.48
C ILE A 49 -4.13 5.70 -12.34
N ASP A 50 -3.74 4.87 -13.32
CA ASP A 50 -3.87 3.40 -13.21
C ASP A 50 -2.92 2.85 -12.13
N ILE A 51 -3.39 2.93 -10.89
CA ILE A 51 -2.73 2.43 -9.71
C ILE A 51 -3.24 1.01 -9.45
N GLY A 52 -2.77 0.05 -10.26
CA GLY A 52 -2.82 -1.38 -9.98
C GLY A 52 -1.66 -1.90 -9.13
N GLY A 53 -1.40 -3.21 -9.16
CA GLY A 53 -0.19 -3.79 -8.57
C GLY A 53 -0.33 -4.26 -7.12
N ILE A 54 0.60 -5.11 -6.71
CA ILE A 54 0.62 -5.74 -5.39
C ILE A 54 1.81 -5.16 -4.62
N ILE A 55 1.55 -4.59 -3.45
CA ILE A 55 2.63 -4.17 -2.54
C ILE A 55 3.14 -5.40 -1.80
N ARG A 56 4.45 -5.64 -1.88
CA ARG A 56 5.09 -6.74 -1.16
C ARG A 56 5.47 -6.32 0.27
N PRO A 57 5.58 -7.28 1.21
CA PRO A 57 6.09 -7.01 2.55
C PRO A 57 7.48 -6.34 2.55
N PRO A 58 7.89 -5.72 3.67
CA PRO A 58 9.20 -5.09 3.76
C PRO A 58 10.32 -6.09 3.45
N GLY A 59 11.34 -5.59 2.76
CA GLY A 59 12.51 -6.37 2.36
C GLY A 59 12.30 -7.36 1.22
N ALA A 60 11.14 -7.40 0.58
CA ALA A 60 10.96 -8.21 -0.63
C ALA A 60 12.02 -7.86 -1.69
N LEU A 61 12.64 -8.91 -2.25
CA LEU A 61 13.53 -8.78 -3.40
C LEU A 61 12.77 -8.26 -4.64
N PRO A 62 13.48 -7.80 -5.70
CA PRO A 62 12.85 -7.51 -6.97
C PRO A 62 11.97 -8.67 -7.44
N GLU A 63 10.81 -8.37 -8.02
CA GLU A 63 9.71 -9.33 -8.24
C GLU A 63 10.16 -10.67 -8.86
N LYS A 64 11.07 -10.64 -9.83
CA LYS A 64 11.62 -11.86 -10.48
C LYS A 64 12.39 -12.75 -9.50
N GLU A 65 13.23 -12.16 -8.65
CA GLU A 65 14.01 -12.88 -7.63
C GLU A 65 13.16 -13.27 -6.43
N PHE A 66 12.27 -12.39 -6.00
CA PHE A 66 11.30 -12.69 -4.95
C PHE A 66 10.49 -13.94 -5.30
N ARG A 67 9.97 -14.03 -6.53
CA ARG A 67 9.18 -15.18 -6.99
C ARG A 67 9.98 -16.49 -7.13
N SER A 68 11.30 -16.42 -7.30
CA SER A 68 12.15 -17.61 -7.39
C SER A 68 12.57 -18.14 -6.02
N LYS A 69 12.64 -17.27 -5.00
CA LYS A 69 12.99 -17.63 -3.62
C LYS A 69 11.77 -17.84 -2.72
N CYS A 70 10.66 -17.16 -2.94
CA CYS A 70 9.46 -17.31 -2.11
C CYS A 70 8.85 -18.70 -2.33
N ILE A 71 8.73 -19.46 -1.25
CA ILE A 71 8.17 -20.83 -1.24
C ILE A 71 6.74 -20.87 -0.71
N SER A 72 6.09 -19.71 -0.55
CA SER A 72 4.73 -19.57 -0.03
C SER A 72 4.51 -20.25 1.33
N CYS A 73 5.52 -20.28 2.20
CA CYS A 73 5.47 -20.95 3.50
C CYS A 73 4.59 -20.26 4.56
N GLY A 74 4.09 -19.05 4.30
CA GLY A 74 3.21 -18.32 5.23
C GLY A 74 3.87 -17.75 6.49
N VAL A 75 5.16 -17.98 6.75
CA VAL A 75 5.84 -17.51 7.98
C VAL A 75 5.70 -15.99 8.16
N CYS A 76 5.88 -15.21 7.09
CA CYS A 76 5.72 -13.76 7.14
C CYS A 76 4.29 -13.30 7.49
N VAL A 77 3.27 -14.05 7.04
CA VAL A 77 1.85 -13.80 7.37
C VAL A 77 1.63 -14.06 8.86
N ASN A 78 2.07 -15.24 9.34
CA ASN A 78 1.89 -15.63 10.73
C ASN A 78 2.61 -14.68 11.71
N VAL A 79 3.86 -14.30 11.41
CA VAL A 79 4.60 -13.33 12.24
C VAL A 79 3.88 -11.98 12.28
N CYS A 80 3.33 -11.51 11.16
CA CYS A 80 2.60 -10.25 11.13
C CYS A 80 1.31 -10.29 11.96
N HIS A 81 0.64 -11.44 11.98
CA HIS A 81 -0.52 -11.71 12.83
C HIS A 81 -0.17 -11.76 14.31
N VAL A 82 0.89 -12.48 14.68
CA VAL A 82 1.39 -12.55 16.07
C VAL A 82 1.77 -11.16 16.58
N MET A 83 2.38 -10.33 15.73
CA MET A 83 2.71 -8.93 16.04
C MET A 83 1.48 -7.98 16.07
N LYS A 84 0.26 -8.50 15.89
CA LYS A 84 -1.02 -7.76 15.94
C LYS A 84 -1.19 -6.65 14.90
N TYR A 85 -0.33 -6.60 13.89
CA TYR A 85 -0.48 -5.67 12.77
C TYR A 85 -1.38 -6.23 11.68
N ASP A 86 -1.34 -7.55 11.48
CA ASP A 86 -2.15 -8.23 10.48
C ASP A 86 -2.08 -7.55 9.10
N ALA A 87 -0.92 -7.01 8.71
CA ALA A 87 -0.77 -6.25 7.46
C ALA A 87 -0.59 -7.14 6.23
N ILE A 88 -0.22 -8.41 6.39
CA ILE A 88 0.17 -9.30 5.28
C ILE A 88 -0.86 -10.40 5.09
N ALA A 89 -1.24 -10.68 3.85
CA ALA A 89 -2.07 -11.83 3.46
C ALA A 89 -1.44 -12.61 2.31
N PRO A 90 -1.77 -13.90 2.13
CA PRO A 90 -1.41 -14.64 0.93
C PRO A 90 -2.32 -14.23 -0.23
N ALA A 91 -1.75 -13.99 -1.42
CA ALA A 91 -2.53 -13.68 -2.60
C ALA A 91 -3.34 -14.90 -3.06
N GLY A 92 -4.65 -14.71 -3.28
CA GLY A 92 -5.59 -15.75 -3.67
C GLY A 92 -5.62 -16.08 -5.17
N PHE A 93 -6.65 -16.82 -5.57
CA PHE A 93 -6.79 -17.35 -6.94
C PHE A 93 -7.03 -16.31 -8.03
N LYS A 94 -7.49 -15.10 -7.68
CA LYS A 94 -7.74 -14.00 -8.65
C LYS A 94 -6.49 -13.63 -9.46
N ASN A 95 -5.30 -13.93 -8.96
CA ASN A 95 -4.06 -13.75 -9.69
C ASN A 95 -3.18 -15.00 -9.59
N ILE A 96 -3.44 -15.98 -10.46
CA ILE A 96 -2.70 -17.26 -10.53
C ILE A 96 -1.18 -17.06 -10.50
N ARG A 97 -0.66 -15.99 -11.12
CA ARG A 97 0.79 -15.70 -11.15
C ARG A 97 1.37 -15.39 -9.76
N ASN A 98 0.54 -14.86 -8.86
CA ASN A 98 0.87 -14.45 -7.51
C ASN A 98 0.32 -15.40 -6.43
N PHE A 99 -0.35 -16.48 -6.82
CA PHE A 99 -0.99 -17.39 -5.89
C PHE A 99 -0.05 -17.84 -4.76
N GLY A 100 -0.53 -17.69 -3.51
CA GLY A 100 0.17 -18.06 -2.27
C GLY A 100 1.33 -17.13 -1.88
N THR A 101 1.72 -16.17 -2.71
CA THR A 101 2.77 -15.21 -2.37
C THR A 101 2.22 -14.11 -1.45
N PRO A 102 3.01 -13.64 -0.46
CA PRO A 102 2.54 -12.63 0.48
C PRO A 102 2.43 -11.25 -0.17
N TYR A 103 1.42 -10.50 0.25
CA TYR A 103 1.22 -9.10 -0.09
C TYR A 103 0.71 -8.31 1.12
N VAL A 104 0.90 -6.99 1.09
CA VAL A 104 0.30 -6.09 2.08
C VAL A 104 -1.17 -5.90 1.71
N LYS A 105 -2.07 -6.16 2.67
CA LYS A 105 -3.51 -5.96 2.55
C LYS A 105 -3.85 -4.49 2.29
N ASP A 106 -5.14 -4.19 2.24
CA ASP A 106 -5.62 -2.82 2.20
C ASP A 106 -4.98 -2.00 3.33
N MET A 107 -4.20 -0.98 2.93
CA MET A 107 -3.44 -0.12 3.84
C MET A 107 -4.33 0.87 4.59
N ARG A 108 -5.59 1.04 4.17
CA ARG A 108 -6.59 1.81 4.89
C ARG A 108 -6.88 1.18 6.25
N ASP A 109 -7.04 -0.13 6.29
CA ASP A 109 -7.38 -0.88 7.51
C ASP A 109 -6.14 -1.51 8.16
N PHE A 110 -5.28 -2.11 7.34
CA PHE A 110 -4.15 -2.95 7.74
C PHE A 110 -2.81 -2.48 7.13
N PRO A 111 -2.35 -1.25 7.41
CA PRO A 111 -1.05 -0.78 6.94
C PRO A 111 0.10 -1.54 7.62
N CYS A 112 1.27 -1.56 6.97
CA CYS A 112 2.47 -2.11 7.56
C CYS A 112 3.06 -1.12 8.58
N ALA A 113 3.24 -1.55 9.83
CA ALA A 113 3.88 -0.72 10.86
C ALA A 113 5.41 -0.65 10.78
N LEU A 114 6.04 -1.32 9.80
CA LEU A 114 7.50 -1.43 9.67
C LEU A 114 8.21 -1.95 10.94
N CYS A 115 7.62 -2.92 11.65
CA CYS A 115 8.28 -3.55 12.81
C CYS A 115 9.50 -4.40 12.44
N MET A 116 9.69 -4.71 11.14
CA MET A 116 10.81 -5.48 10.60
C MET A 116 10.96 -6.92 11.13
N GLU A 117 9.89 -7.52 11.65
CA GLU A 117 9.92 -8.92 12.11
C GLU A 117 9.80 -9.94 10.97
N CYS A 118 8.93 -9.68 9.97
CA CYS A 118 8.74 -10.63 8.88
C CYS A 118 10.00 -10.92 8.03
N PRO A 119 10.92 -9.97 7.76
CA PRO A 119 12.13 -10.28 6.99
C PRO A 119 13.16 -11.07 7.82
N LYS A 120 13.17 -10.90 9.15
CA LYS A 120 14.06 -11.65 10.05
C LYS A 120 13.77 -13.15 10.01
N GLN A 121 12.50 -13.52 9.83
CA GLN A 121 12.00 -14.90 9.85
C GLN A 121 11.85 -15.54 8.47
N CYS A 122 12.24 -14.88 7.38
CA CYS A 122 12.14 -15.48 6.05
C CYS A 122 13.23 -16.55 5.83
N PRO A 123 12.87 -17.85 5.69
CA PRO A 123 13.86 -18.92 5.64
C PRO A 123 14.66 -18.97 4.33
N THR A 124 14.08 -18.48 3.23
CA THR A 124 14.69 -18.53 1.89
C THR A 124 15.38 -17.23 1.48
N GLY A 125 15.29 -16.18 2.32
CA GLY A 125 15.76 -14.84 1.99
C GLY A 125 14.98 -14.17 0.85
N ALA A 126 13.74 -14.59 0.56
CA ALA A 126 12.85 -13.86 -0.33
C ALA A 126 12.51 -12.46 0.21
N LEU A 127 12.44 -12.34 1.54
CA LEU A 127 12.48 -11.07 2.26
C LEU A 127 13.89 -10.92 2.84
N LYS A 128 14.64 -9.92 2.38
CA LYS A 128 15.98 -9.58 2.85
C LYS A 128 15.91 -8.92 4.23
N LYS A 129 16.86 -9.25 5.11
CA LYS A 129 17.06 -8.53 6.38
C LYS A 129 17.70 -7.18 6.10
N LEU A 130 17.06 -6.10 6.54
CA LEU A 130 17.55 -4.72 6.40
C LEU A 130 16.87 -3.82 7.45
N GLU A 131 17.47 -2.65 7.64
CA GLU A 131 16.89 -1.55 8.42
C GLU A 131 15.69 -0.92 7.72
N LYS A 132 14.76 -0.35 8.49
CA LYS A 132 13.50 0.22 7.96
C LYS A 132 13.74 1.31 6.91
N GLU A 133 14.83 2.07 7.01
CA GLU A 133 15.25 3.12 6.07
C GLU A 133 15.58 2.59 4.68
N ARG A 134 15.96 1.32 4.56
CA ARG A 134 16.34 0.70 3.29
C ARG A 134 15.18 -0.06 2.64
N VAL A 135 13.99 -0.03 3.25
CA VAL A 135 12.80 -0.70 2.74
C VAL A 135 12.29 0.02 1.49
N ALA A 136 11.90 -0.75 0.48
CA ALA A 136 11.35 -0.23 -0.76
C ALA A 136 10.11 -1.04 -1.18
N MET A 137 9.01 -0.90 -0.43
CA MET A 137 7.75 -1.60 -0.72
C MET A 137 6.94 -0.89 -1.81
N GLY A 138 6.92 0.44 -1.76
CA GLY A 138 6.12 1.28 -2.65
C GLY A 138 6.39 2.77 -2.45
N MET A 139 5.53 3.60 -3.03
CA MET A 139 5.55 5.06 -2.92
C MET A 139 4.15 5.55 -2.60
N ALA A 140 4.03 6.42 -1.59
CA ALA A 140 2.76 7.06 -1.27
C ALA A 140 2.59 8.33 -2.10
N LEU A 141 1.42 8.52 -2.68
CA LEU A 141 1.03 9.67 -3.47
C LEU A 141 -0.17 10.35 -2.82
N ILE A 142 -0.18 11.67 -2.85
CA ILE A 142 -1.25 12.50 -2.31
C ILE A 142 -2.13 12.95 -3.47
N ASP A 143 -3.43 12.71 -3.36
CA ASP A 143 -4.41 13.37 -4.20
C ASP A 143 -4.61 14.82 -3.72
N PHE A 144 -4.07 15.76 -4.48
CA PHE A 144 -4.13 17.18 -4.14
C PHE A 144 -5.56 17.75 -4.18
N GLY A 145 -6.47 17.13 -4.93
CA GLY A 145 -7.88 17.52 -4.96
C GLY A 145 -8.65 17.09 -3.71
N LEU A 146 -8.14 16.11 -2.97
CA LEU A 146 -8.79 15.56 -1.78
C LEU A 146 -8.06 15.89 -0.47
N CYS A 147 -6.78 16.25 -0.55
CA CYS A 147 -5.96 16.51 0.63
C CYS A 147 -6.36 17.82 1.32
N PHE A 148 -6.71 17.75 2.61
CA PHE A 148 -7.05 18.91 3.44
C PHE A 148 -5.96 19.99 3.43
N GLY A 149 -4.69 19.60 3.49
CA GLY A 149 -3.53 20.51 3.39
C GLY A 149 -3.48 21.33 2.10
N TRP A 150 -3.97 20.75 1.00
CA TRP A 150 -4.02 21.42 -0.30
C TRP A 150 -5.30 22.26 -0.51
N ASN A 151 -6.34 22.01 0.30
CA ASN A 151 -7.68 22.58 0.15
C ASN A 151 -8.08 23.49 1.32
N GLY A 152 -7.10 24.14 1.98
CA GLY A 152 -7.33 25.25 2.91
C GLY A 152 -7.33 24.90 4.39
N ASP A 153 -6.96 23.67 4.79
CA ASP A 153 -6.90 23.25 6.19
C ASP A 153 -5.46 22.87 6.61
N VAL A 154 -5.14 23.00 7.90
CA VAL A 154 -3.81 22.68 8.46
C VAL A 154 -3.79 21.22 8.91
N CYS A 155 -3.51 20.33 7.95
CA CYS A 155 -3.49 18.89 8.21
C CYS A 155 -2.05 18.33 8.25
N LEU A 156 -1.69 17.68 9.36
CA LEU A 156 -0.39 17.04 9.58
C LEU A 156 -0.53 15.54 9.94
N SER A 157 -1.69 14.94 9.72
CA SER A 157 -1.96 13.56 10.17
C SER A 157 -1.01 12.55 9.52
N CYS A 158 -0.73 12.68 8.22
CA CYS A 158 0.17 11.78 7.50
C CYS A 158 1.63 11.89 7.97
N SER A 159 2.11 13.10 8.28
CA SER A 159 3.48 13.31 8.74
C SER A 159 3.68 12.86 10.18
N LYS A 160 2.71 13.11 11.06
CA LYS A 160 2.70 12.60 12.44
C LYS A 160 2.66 11.07 12.50
N ALA A 161 1.94 10.44 11.57
CA ALA A 161 1.83 8.99 11.47
C ALA A 161 3.09 8.31 10.90
N CYS A 162 3.99 9.05 10.24
CA CYS A 162 5.06 8.45 9.47
C CYS A 162 6.20 7.92 10.38
N PRO A 163 6.51 6.61 10.34
CA PRO A 163 7.56 6.01 11.18
C PRO A 163 8.99 6.39 10.74
N MET A 164 9.11 7.05 9.59
CA MET A 164 10.36 7.57 9.05
C MET A 164 10.59 9.05 9.40
N GLY A 165 9.61 9.70 10.04
CA GLY A 165 9.68 11.08 10.45
C GLY A 165 9.49 12.10 9.31
N ALA A 166 9.75 13.37 9.64
CA ALA A 166 9.49 14.52 8.77
C ALA A 166 10.34 14.56 7.49
N LYS A 167 11.48 13.85 7.44
CA LYS A 167 12.39 13.83 6.26
C LYS A 167 11.74 13.34 4.96
N ILE A 168 10.59 12.68 5.07
CA ILE A 168 9.82 12.16 3.93
C ILE A 168 8.88 13.23 3.36
N PHE A 169 8.66 14.31 4.08
CA PHE A 169 7.71 15.34 3.72
C PHE A 169 8.43 16.62 3.35
N ASP A 170 8.15 17.09 2.15
CA ASP A 170 8.45 18.47 1.76
C ASP A 170 7.17 19.27 1.97
N PHE A 171 7.25 20.36 2.74
CA PHE A 171 6.11 21.24 2.99
C PHE A 171 6.27 22.52 2.18
N TYR A 172 5.33 22.76 1.29
CA TYR A 172 5.19 24.06 0.64
C TYR A 172 4.30 24.92 1.53
N ASN A 173 4.83 26.04 2.00
CA ASN A 173 4.08 26.96 2.86
C ASN A 173 3.69 28.18 2.02
N GLY A 174 2.44 28.60 2.16
CA GLY A 174 1.91 29.79 1.52
C GLY A 174 0.66 30.29 2.22
N GLU A 175 -0.09 31.18 1.57
CA GLU A 175 -1.34 31.74 2.12
C GLU A 175 -2.41 30.67 2.38
N TRP A 176 -2.30 29.52 1.73
CA TRP A 176 -3.19 28.36 1.88
C TRP A 176 -2.77 27.40 3.00
N GLY A 177 -1.83 27.79 3.86
CA GLY A 177 -1.30 26.96 4.94
C GLY A 177 -0.15 26.07 4.49
N ASN A 178 -0.01 24.91 5.15
CA ASN A 178 1.06 23.95 4.89
C ASN A 178 0.59 22.83 3.92
N GLN A 179 1.17 22.80 2.72
CA GLN A 179 0.87 21.79 1.72
C GLN A 179 1.91 20.67 1.74
N PRO A 180 1.54 19.44 2.16
CA PRO A 180 2.47 18.32 2.18
C PRO A 180 2.71 17.73 0.79
N TYR A 181 3.94 17.34 0.53
CA TYR A 181 4.36 16.43 -0.54
C TYR A 181 5.19 15.30 0.06
N ILE A 182 4.93 14.06 -0.37
CA ILE A 182 5.69 12.88 0.06
C ILE A 182 6.81 12.63 -0.95
N ASN A 183 8.06 12.75 -0.51
CA ASN A 183 9.24 12.57 -1.35
C ASN A 183 9.68 11.09 -1.46
N GLU A 184 10.69 10.86 -2.30
CA GLU A 184 11.10 9.51 -2.71
C GLU A 184 11.76 8.67 -1.60
N SER A 185 12.08 9.30 -0.47
CA SER A 185 12.49 8.61 0.76
C SER A 185 11.36 7.75 1.35
N CYS A 186 10.12 7.88 0.84
CA CYS A 186 9.00 7.03 1.17
C CYS A 186 9.27 5.56 0.84
N VAL A 187 9.04 4.72 1.86
CA VAL A 187 9.24 3.27 1.82
C VAL A 187 7.95 2.50 1.48
N GLY A 188 6.79 3.18 1.43
CA GLY A 188 5.51 2.61 1.01
C GLY A 188 4.80 1.73 2.05
N CYS A 189 4.87 2.09 3.34
CA CYS A 189 4.27 1.29 4.43
C CYS A 189 2.75 1.43 4.57
N GLY A 190 2.19 2.56 4.13
CA GLY A 190 0.74 2.80 4.14
C GLY A 190 0.15 3.43 5.40
N LEU A 191 0.94 3.70 6.45
CA LEU A 191 0.42 4.32 7.68
C LEU A 191 -0.26 5.69 7.43
N CYS A 192 0.25 6.45 6.46
CA CYS A 192 -0.37 7.71 6.04
C CYS A 192 -1.76 7.53 5.41
N VAL A 193 -2.03 6.37 4.79
CA VAL A 193 -3.35 6.04 4.20
C VAL A 193 -4.38 5.83 5.31
N LYS A 194 -4.03 5.01 6.32
CA LYS A 194 -4.89 4.76 7.48
C LYS A 194 -5.18 6.03 8.29
N HIS A 195 -4.16 6.85 8.52
CA HIS A 195 -4.29 8.05 9.35
C HIS A 195 -4.74 9.30 8.60
N CYS A 196 -5.00 9.22 7.29
CA CYS A 196 -5.65 10.30 6.57
C CYS A 196 -7.10 10.46 7.12
N PRO A 197 -7.50 11.66 7.58
CA PRO A 197 -8.81 11.90 8.21
C PRO A 197 -10.01 11.89 7.24
N LEU A 198 -9.75 12.00 5.93
CA LEU A 198 -10.76 11.96 4.88
C LEU A 198 -11.36 10.55 4.77
N GLY A 199 -12.68 10.44 4.60
CA GLY A 199 -13.33 9.18 4.24
C GLY A 199 -12.69 8.53 3.00
N GLY A 200 -12.20 7.30 3.16
CA GLY A 200 -11.45 6.56 2.13
C GLY A 200 -9.94 6.82 2.12
N SER A 201 -9.47 8.03 2.43
CA SER A 201 -8.09 8.55 2.28
C SER A 201 -7.87 9.40 1.02
N ALA A 202 -7.14 10.50 1.17
CA ALA A 202 -6.56 11.29 0.08
C ALA A 202 -5.20 10.75 -0.38
N ILE A 203 -4.71 9.67 0.22
CA ILE A 203 -3.38 9.12 -0.01
C ILE A 203 -3.53 7.69 -0.50
N LYS A 204 -2.76 7.33 -1.54
CA LYS A 204 -2.67 5.96 -2.07
C LYS A 204 -1.22 5.53 -2.15
N VAL A 205 -0.95 4.24 -1.94
CA VAL A 205 0.39 3.68 -2.14
C VAL A 205 0.43 2.88 -3.43
N VAL A 206 1.46 3.13 -4.22
CA VAL A 206 1.70 2.51 -5.53
C VAL A 206 3.00 1.72 -5.50
N THR A 207 3.16 0.72 -6.38
CA THR A 207 4.47 0.05 -6.49
C THR A 207 5.52 1.03 -7.02
N LYS A 208 6.80 0.88 -6.65
CA LYS A 208 7.87 1.75 -7.19
C LYS A 208 7.88 1.77 -8.72
N ARG A 209 7.65 0.62 -9.38
CA ARG A 209 7.53 0.54 -10.84
C ARG A 209 6.42 1.42 -11.41
N GLN A 210 5.28 1.52 -10.73
CA GLN A 210 4.19 2.37 -11.18
C GLN A 210 4.49 3.83 -10.90
N TYR A 211 5.08 4.13 -9.74
CA TYR A 211 5.53 5.48 -9.44
C TYR A 211 6.42 6.02 -10.57
N GLU A 212 7.40 5.26 -11.04
CA GLU A 212 8.24 5.69 -12.17
C GLU A 212 7.46 6.03 -13.45
N LYS A 213 6.32 5.36 -13.70
CA LYS A 213 5.48 5.65 -14.87
C LYS A 213 4.66 6.93 -14.72
N VAL A 214 4.29 7.28 -13.48
CA VAL A 214 3.34 8.35 -13.18
C VAL A 214 4.01 9.57 -12.55
N LYS A 215 5.31 9.47 -12.24
CA LYS A 215 6.12 10.51 -11.60
C LYS A 215 6.07 11.82 -12.39
N GLU A 216 6.37 11.78 -13.68
CA GLU A 216 6.39 12.99 -14.52
C GLU A 216 5.03 13.72 -14.55
N PRO A 217 3.89 13.08 -14.92
CA PRO A 217 2.60 13.77 -14.91
C PRO A 217 2.17 14.21 -13.49
N TYR A 218 2.49 13.42 -12.46
CA TYR A 218 2.21 13.78 -11.06
C TYR A 218 2.98 15.04 -10.61
N MET A 219 4.28 15.11 -10.93
CA MET A 219 5.12 16.26 -10.60
C MET A 219 4.75 17.50 -11.43
N SER A 220 4.31 17.32 -12.68
CA SER A 220 3.75 18.40 -13.49
C SER A 220 2.48 18.97 -12.85
N GLY A 221 1.58 18.10 -12.37
CA GLY A 221 0.38 18.50 -11.62
C GLY A 221 0.70 19.29 -10.35
N LEU A 222 1.68 18.83 -9.57
CA LEU A 222 2.17 19.55 -8.39
C LEU A 222 2.69 20.96 -8.75
N LYS A 223 3.55 21.06 -9.76
CA LYS A 223 4.09 22.35 -10.22
C LYS A 223 3.00 23.31 -10.69
N ARG A 224 1.99 22.79 -11.39
CA ARG A 224 0.83 23.58 -11.84
C ARG A 224 0.05 24.16 -10.65
N LEU A 225 -0.17 23.36 -9.60
CA LEU A 225 -0.83 23.83 -8.38
C LEU A 225 -0.01 24.88 -7.62
N GLN A 226 1.32 24.78 -7.65
CA GLN A 226 2.22 25.76 -7.04
C GLN A 226 2.28 27.08 -7.80
N ALA A 227 2.16 27.04 -9.13
CA ALA A 227 2.17 28.21 -9.99
C ALA A 227 0.79 28.87 -10.16
N MET A 228 -0.26 28.25 -9.61
CA MET A 228 -1.64 28.72 -9.73
C MET A 228 -1.84 30.03 -8.95
N SER A 229 -2.57 30.98 -9.54
CA SER A 229 -2.95 32.19 -8.82
C SER A 229 -3.91 31.88 -7.67
N ASN A 230 -3.99 32.77 -6.69
CA ASN A 230 -4.92 32.59 -5.56
C ASN A 230 -6.38 32.52 -6.01
N GLU A 231 -6.78 33.30 -7.01
CA GLU A 231 -8.15 33.30 -7.54
C GLU A 231 -8.49 31.98 -8.23
N GLU A 232 -7.60 31.48 -9.11
CA GLU A 232 -7.78 30.17 -9.75
C GLU A 232 -7.83 29.04 -8.70
N ARG A 233 -6.94 29.10 -7.71
CA ARG A 233 -6.91 28.11 -6.62
C ARG A 233 -8.18 28.15 -5.79
N TYR A 234 -8.70 29.34 -5.50
CA TYR A 234 -9.98 29.50 -4.80
C TYR A 234 -11.12 28.82 -5.57
N ASN A 235 -11.22 29.07 -6.87
CA ASN A 235 -12.26 28.49 -7.72
C ASN A 235 -12.17 26.96 -7.79
N VAL A 236 -10.95 26.40 -7.86
CA VAL A 236 -10.74 24.94 -7.82
C VAL A 236 -11.10 24.36 -6.46
N VAL A 237 -10.61 24.95 -5.38
CA VAL A 237 -10.83 24.45 -4.01
C VAL A 237 -12.31 24.49 -3.64
N TYR A 238 -12.95 25.65 -3.74
CA TYR A 238 -14.33 25.82 -3.28
C TYR A 238 -15.37 25.39 -4.32
N GLY A 239 -15.04 25.47 -5.62
CA GLY A 239 -15.96 25.10 -6.69
C GLY A 239 -15.93 23.61 -7.07
N GLN A 240 -14.79 22.93 -6.94
CA GLN A 240 -14.61 21.55 -7.41
C GLN A 240 -14.25 20.56 -6.29
N ASN A 241 -13.24 20.89 -5.49
CA ASN A 241 -12.64 19.95 -4.54
C ASN A 241 -13.47 19.79 -3.25
N LEU A 242 -13.88 20.92 -2.65
CA LEU A 242 -14.58 20.94 -1.37
C LEU A 242 -15.90 20.14 -1.38
N PRO A 243 -16.75 20.22 -2.42
CA PRO A 243 -17.94 19.35 -2.52
C PRO A 243 -17.59 17.85 -2.45
N GLN A 244 -16.53 17.42 -3.13
CA GLN A 244 -16.08 16.02 -3.13
C GLN A 244 -15.52 15.60 -1.77
N ILE A 245 -14.78 16.49 -1.12
CA ILE A 245 -14.26 16.30 0.24
C ILE A 245 -15.40 16.14 1.23
N MET A 246 -16.39 17.03 1.20
CA MET A 246 -17.55 17.00 2.10
C MET A 246 -18.37 15.73 1.90
N ALA A 247 -18.57 15.29 0.66
CA ALA A 247 -19.31 14.08 0.34
C ALA A 247 -18.67 12.80 0.90
N ARG A 248 -17.34 12.78 1.08
CA ARG A 248 -16.62 11.66 1.71
C ARG A 248 -16.68 11.67 3.23
N GLY A 249 -16.98 12.81 3.86
CA GLY A 249 -17.04 12.99 5.31
C GLY A 249 -15.67 12.92 6.01
N ARG A 250 -15.65 13.30 7.29
CA ARG A 250 -14.51 13.01 8.19
C ARG A 250 -14.72 11.64 8.81
N LEU A 251 -13.67 10.84 8.98
CA LEU A 251 -13.76 9.54 9.67
C LEU A 251 -14.39 9.62 11.06
N VAL A 252 -14.29 10.78 11.72
CA VAL A 252 -14.92 11.03 13.02
C VAL A 252 -16.45 10.83 12.97
N GLU A 253 -17.10 10.98 11.81
CA GLU A 253 -18.54 10.72 11.67
C GLU A 253 -18.85 9.25 11.36
N ARG A 254 -17.85 8.45 10.96
CA ARG A 254 -17.98 7.04 10.60
C ARG A 254 -17.60 6.08 11.74
N GLU A 255 -16.66 6.48 12.61
CA GLU A 255 -16.29 5.69 13.80
C GLU A 255 -17.31 5.80 14.96
N TYR A 256 -18.22 6.79 14.90
CA TYR A 256 -19.29 6.99 15.88
C TYR A 256 -20.68 6.52 15.41
N ARG A 257 -20.78 5.89 14.24
CA ARG A 257 -21.99 5.19 13.74
C ARG A 257 -21.78 3.69 13.81
#